data_AF-A0A226MDA9-F1
#
_entry.id   AF-A0A226MDA9-F1
#
_cell.length_a   1.000
_cell.length_b   1.000
_cell.length_c   1.000
_cell.angle_alpha   90.00
_cell.angle_beta   90.00
_cell.angle_gamma   90.00
#
_symmetry.space_group_name_H-M   'P 1'
#
loop_
_entity.id
_entity.type
_entity.pdbx_description
1 polymer ?
#
loop_
_entity_poly.entity_id
_entity_poly.type
_entity_poly.pdbx_seq_one_letter_code
_entity_poly.pdbx_strand_id
1 'polypeptide(L)'
;MADLRFHLAEPLQLVARRNEKSGAELSGFLGKQAWTQQDRQCILDTLALLLLDKECTLLIGRQLRPVLLDLLERNAVAIKAGGQINHDRHERLCVAMSKLLADHPDVLPFALRYFKNTSPVFQRLFLESSDANTVRYGRRRMKLRDLMEAAYRFLQKEQSVFRELWDWSVCIPLLRSHDTLVRWYTSNCLALVTCMNDEHKLSFMKKIFSPEELTHFRLKLLEESQVQNVEQALVLANPDSAFWQKEKEVQYKQGHIVSSDLSADVVAVCGIVLPRLKPVSEEQQENVTSHFVLVESACTNLQNLAIAVAFQSPVLLEGPIGCGKTTLIEYLAAVTGRTKPPHILKVQLGDQTDSKTLLGMYRCTDVPGEFVWQPGTLTQAVTKGHWILLEDIDYAPLDVVCRLLFTVKRLT
;
A
#
# COMPACT_ATOMS: atom_id res chain seq x y z
N MET A 1 -6.26 17.34 23.19
CA MET A 1 -6.20 17.04 21.74
C MET A 1 -7.62 16.81 21.25
N ALA A 2 -8.00 17.36 20.09
CA ALA A 2 -9.25 16.94 19.46
C ALA A 2 -8.96 15.61 18.75
N ASP A 3 -9.55 14.54 19.25
CA ASP A 3 -9.43 13.20 18.68
C ASP A 3 -10.06 13.19 17.28
N LEU A 4 -9.32 12.70 16.29
CA LEU A 4 -9.88 12.46 14.95
C LEU A 4 -10.88 11.31 15.07
N ARG A 5 -12.08 11.50 14.50
CA ARG A 5 -13.15 10.50 14.55
C ARG A 5 -13.62 10.10 13.16
N PHE A 6 -13.89 8.81 12.99
CA PHE A 6 -14.49 8.27 11.78
C PHE A 6 -15.85 7.63 12.09
N HIS A 7 -16.89 8.05 11.39
CA HIS A 7 -18.24 7.52 11.57
C HIS A 7 -18.39 6.19 10.79
N LEU A 8 -18.37 5.09 11.54
CA LEU A 8 -18.38 3.72 11.04
C LEU A 8 -19.79 3.12 10.94
N ALA A 9 -20.80 3.68 11.62
CA ALA A 9 -22.09 2.99 11.80
C ALA A 9 -22.82 2.68 10.49
N GLU A 10 -22.87 3.61 9.53
CA GLU A 10 -23.53 3.39 8.23
C GLU A 10 -22.79 2.38 7.34
N PRO A 11 -21.45 2.50 7.13
CA PRO A 11 -20.65 1.46 6.48
C PRO A 11 -20.85 0.07 7.09
N LEU A 12 -20.90 0.00 8.42
CA LEU A 12 -20.98 -1.25 9.16
C LEU A 12 -22.37 -1.91 9.04
N GLN A 13 -23.44 -1.12 8.95
CA GLN A 13 -24.78 -1.63 8.62
C GLN A 13 -24.83 -2.25 7.22
N LEU A 14 -24.20 -1.63 6.23
CA LEU A 14 -24.14 -2.16 4.87
C LEU A 14 -23.34 -3.47 4.79
N VAL A 15 -22.22 -3.54 5.51
CA VAL A 15 -21.41 -4.77 5.62
C VAL A 15 -22.21 -5.87 6.33
N ALA A 16 -22.89 -5.55 7.44
CA ALA A 16 -23.66 -6.50 8.23
C ALA A 16 -24.83 -7.10 7.43
N ARG A 17 -25.48 -6.33 6.54
CA ARG A 17 -26.56 -6.83 5.67
C ARG A 17 -26.11 -7.86 4.63
N ARG A 18 -24.83 -7.84 4.25
CA ARG A 18 -24.32 -8.68 3.15
C ARG A 18 -23.74 -10.02 3.61
N ASN A 19 -23.39 -10.15 4.89
CA ASN A 19 -22.84 -11.38 5.45
C ASN A 19 -23.67 -11.84 6.65
N GLU A 20 -24.41 -12.93 6.50
CA GLU A 20 -25.31 -13.46 7.55
C GLU A 20 -24.58 -13.84 8.83
N LYS A 21 -23.33 -14.36 8.75
CA LYS A 21 -22.61 -14.89 9.91
C LYS A 21 -21.98 -13.79 10.75
N SER A 22 -21.21 -12.92 10.11
CA SER A 22 -20.58 -11.78 10.79
C SER A 22 -21.54 -10.61 10.98
N GLY A 23 -22.66 -10.59 10.24
CA GLY A 23 -23.74 -9.64 10.42
C GLY A 23 -24.39 -9.74 11.79
N ALA A 24 -24.53 -10.94 12.37
CA ALA A 24 -25.03 -11.11 13.74
C ALA A 24 -24.10 -10.47 14.80
N GLU A 25 -22.78 -10.68 14.66
CA GLU A 25 -21.78 -10.06 15.54
C GLU A 25 -21.76 -8.54 15.38
N LEU A 26 -21.70 -8.05 14.13
CA LEU A 26 -21.68 -6.62 13.81
C LEU A 26 -22.97 -5.90 14.21
N SER A 27 -24.13 -6.54 14.02
CA SER A 27 -25.43 -6.00 14.45
C SER A 27 -25.57 -5.95 15.97
N GLY A 28 -24.96 -6.90 16.70
CA GLY A 28 -24.84 -6.83 18.15
C GLY A 28 -24.10 -5.58 18.63
N PHE A 29 -23.03 -5.18 17.93
CA PHE A 29 -22.32 -3.93 18.22
C PHE A 29 -23.11 -2.68 17.80
N LEU A 30 -23.88 -2.75 16.70
CA LEU A 30 -24.77 -1.68 16.26
C LEU A 30 -25.93 -1.44 17.21
N GLY A 31 -26.30 -2.39 18.07
CA GLY A 31 -27.33 -2.22 19.10
C GLY A 31 -26.86 -1.49 20.37
N LYS A 32 -25.55 -1.29 20.56
CA LYS A 32 -24.99 -0.64 21.76
C LYS A 32 -25.04 0.89 21.65
N GLN A 33 -25.49 1.58 22.70
CA GLN A 33 -25.55 3.06 22.74
C GLN A 33 -24.17 3.74 22.80
N ALA A 34 -23.12 3.04 23.25
CA ALA A 34 -21.74 3.51 23.23
C ALA A 34 -20.78 2.32 22.99
N TRP A 35 -19.70 2.55 22.24
CA TRP A 35 -18.66 1.55 22.00
C TRP A 35 -17.49 1.74 22.96
N THR A 36 -17.15 0.70 23.72
CA THR A 36 -15.93 0.71 24.54
C THR A 36 -14.67 0.59 23.66
N GLN A 37 -13.48 0.84 24.21
CA GLN A 37 -12.23 0.60 23.49
C GLN A 37 -12.09 -0.86 23.03
N GLN A 38 -12.49 -1.82 23.88
CA GLN A 38 -12.49 -3.23 23.53
C GLN A 38 -13.48 -3.54 22.41
N ASP A 39 -14.69 -2.96 22.45
CA ASP A 39 -15.66 -3.11 21.36
C ASP A 39 -15.11 -2.59 20.03
N ARG A 40 -14.46 -1.42 20.02
CA ARG A 40 -13.86 -0.83 18.83
C ARG A 40 -12.76 -1.72 18.24
N GLN A 41 -11.90 -2.31 19.08
CA GLN A 41 -10.88 -3.26 18.63
C GLN A 41 -11.50 -4.54 18.05
N CYS A 42 -12.49 -5.13 18.73
CA CYS A 42 -13.21 -6.30 18.22
C CYS A 42 -13.86 -6.03 16.86
N ILE A 43 -14.50 -4.86 16.69
CA ILE A 43 -15.09 -4.45 15.42
C ILE A 43 -14.02 -4.38 14.32
N LEU A 44 -12.89 -3.72 14.58
CA LEU A 44 -11.81 -3.59 13.60
C LEU A 44 -11.19 -4.95 13.25
N ASP A 45 -11.05 -5.85 14.21
CA ASP A 45 -10.54 -7.21 13.98
C ASP A 45 -11.54 -8.05 13.17
N THR A 46 -12.84 -7.94 13.44
CA THR A 46 -13.89 -8.59 12.63
C THR A 46 -13.91 -8.04 11.20
N LEU A 47 -13.78 -6.71 11.02
CA LEU A 47 -13.68 -6.09 9.71
C LEU A 47 -12.41 -6.52 8.96
N ALA A 48 -11.29 -6.64 9.66
CA ALA A 48 -10.04 -7.13 9.10
C ALA A 48 -10.18 -8.58 8.61
N LEU A 49 -10.86 -9.44 9.36
CA LEU A 49 -11.16 -10.81 8.92
C LEU A 49 -12.12 -10.84 7.73
N LEU A 50 -13.14 -9.97 7.70
CA LEU A 50 -14.07 -9.87 6.58
C LEU A 50 -13.43 -9.36 5.30
N LEU A 51 -12.40 -8.52 5.40
CA LEU A 51 -11.62 -8.06 4.25
C LEU A 51 -11.00 -9.24 3.46
N LEU A 52 -10.64 -10.31 4.17
CA LEU A 52 -10.07 -11.54 3.60
C LEU A 52 -11.10 -12.41 2.86
N ASP A 53 -12.40 -12.18 3.07
CA ASP A 53 -13.45 -12.94 2.39
C ASP A 53 -13.72 -12.34 1.00
N LYS A 54 -13.62 -13.18 -0.05
CA LYS A 54 -13.63 -12.78 -1.47
C LYS A 54 -14.84 -11.92 -1.89
N GLU A 55 -15.98 -12.11 -1.25
CA GLU A 55 -17.27 -11.45 -1.55
C GLU A 55 -17.40 -10.09 -0.86
N CYS A 56 -16.72 -9.90 0.27
CA CYS A 56 -16.78 -8.68 1.08
C CYS A 56 -15.63 -7.71 0.77
N THR A 57 -14.51 -8.18 0.19
CA THR A 57 -13.31 -7.38 -0.07
C THR A 57 -13.62 -6.04 -0.76
N LEU A 58 -14.33 -6.06 -1.89
CA LEU A 58 -14.61 -4.83 -2.67
C LEU A 58 -15.56 -3.89 -1.93
N LEU A 59 -16.55 -4.44 -1.22
CA LEU A 59 -17.50 -3.63 -0.45
C LEU A 59 -16.80 -2.94 0.73
N ILE A 60 -15.91 -3.65 1.42
CA ILE A 60 -15.08 -3.09 2.51
C ILE A 60 -14.14 -2.03 1.94
N GLY A 61 -13.45 -2.32 0.84
CA GLY A 61 -12.59 -1.34 0.16
C GLY A 61 -13.34 -0.03 -0.14
N ARG A 62 -14.54 -0.13 -0.69
CA ARG A 62 -15.36 1.04 -1.04
C ARG A 62 -15.85 1.84 0.18
N GLN A 63 -16.36 1.17 1.20
CA GLN A 63 -17.03 1.83 2.34
C GLN A 63 -16.08 2.23 3.47
N LEU A 64 -14.94 1.56 3.60
CA LEU A 64 -14.01 1.70 4.72
C LEU A 64 -12.64 2.23 4.29
N ARG A 65 -12.60 3.04 3.22
CA ARG A 65 -11.36 3.64 2.69
C ARG A 65 -10.46 4.27 3.75
N PRO A 66 -10.96 5.09 4.70
CA PRO A 66 -10.09 5.78 5.65
C PRO A 66 -9.44 4.86 6.67
N VAL A 67 -9.89 3.61 6.77
CA VAL A 67 -9.37 2.60 7.71
C VAL A 67 -8.78 1.41 6.95
N LEU A 68 -8.85 1.38 5.62
CA LEU A 68 -8.44 0.24 4.80
C LEU A 68 -6.97 -0.14 5.04
N LEU A 69 -6.07 0.85 5.11
CA LEU A 69 -4.66 0.63 5.40
C LEU A 69 -4.47 -0.03 6.78
N ASP A 70 -5.23 0.40 7.80
CA ASP A 70 -5.18 -0.19 9.13
C ASP A 70 -5.64 -1.66 9.12
N LEU A 71 -6.72 -1.97 8.41
CA LEU A 71 -7.23 -3.34 8.28
C LEU A 71 -6.21 -4.25 7.57
N LEU A 72 -5.45 -3.73 6.60
CA LEU A 72 -4.37 -4.46 5.94
C LEU A 72 -3.20 -4.74 6.90
N GLU A 73 -2.79 -3.74 7.69
CA GLU A 73 -1.71 -3.86 8.69
C GLU A 73 -2.07 -4.86 9.80
N ARG A 74 -3.28 -4.77 10.35
CA ARG A 74 -3.80 -5.74 11.33
C ARG A 74 -3.71 -7.17 10.81
N ASN A 75 -4.08 -7.39 9.55
CA ASN A 75 -3.97 -8.70 8.92
C ASN A 75 -2.49 -9.13 8.75
N ALA A 76 -1.60 -8.23 8.35
CA ALA A 76 -0.17 -8.53 8.23
C ALA A 76 0.46 -8.94 9.56
N VAL A 77 0.11 -8.25 10.66
CA VAL A 77 0.53 -8.62 12.02
C VAL A 77 -0.07 -9.96 12.42
N ALA A 78 -1.37 -10.16 12.22
CA ALA A 78 -2.07 -11.39 12.57
C ALA A 78 -1.55 -12.63 11.82
N ILE A 79 -0.99 -12.47 10.61
CA ILE A 79 -0.35 -13.55 9.85
C ILE A 79 0.96 -14.01 10.49
N LYS A 80 1.66 -13.10 11.20
CA LYS A 80 2.97 -13.34 11.83
C LYS A 80 2.90 -13.62 13.33
N ALA A 81 1.73 -13.42 13.96
CA ALA A 81 1.53 -13.41 15.42
C ALA A 81 1.87 -14.73 16.17
N GLY A 82 2.27 -15.80 15.49
CA GLY A 82 2.62 -17.10 16.09
C GLY A 82 4.04 -17.58 15.78
N GLY A 83 4.95 -16.73 15.31
CA GLY A 83 6.32 -17.11 14.91
C GLY A 83 6.41 -17.89 13.60
N GLN A 84 5.32 -18.56 13.18
CA GLN A 84 5.14 -19.15 11.86
C GLN A 84 4.10 -18.36 11.04
N ILE A 85 4.31 -18.30 9.73
CA ILE A 85 3.40 -17.61 8.80
C ILE A 85 2.13 -18.45 8.64
N ASN A 86 0.97 -17.84 8.91
CA ASN A 86 -0.30 -18.47 8.57
C ASN A 86 -0.55 -18.39 7.05
N HIS A 87 -0.19 -19.45 6.33
CA HIS A 87 -0.26 -19.51 4.86
C HIS A 87 -1.68 -19.32 4.31
N ASP A 88 -2.71 -19.81 5.00
CA ASP A 88 -4.11 -19.66 4.56
C ASP A 88 -4.55 -18.19 4.64
N ARG A 89 -4.25 -17.49 5.74
CA ARG A 89 -4.52 -16.04 5.85
C ARG A 89 -3.67 -15.22 4.88
N HIS A 90 -2.41 -15.60 4.66
CA HIS A 90 -1.52 -14.98 3.68
C HIS A 90 -2.10 -15.05 2.26
N GLU A 91 -2.52 -16.24 1.82
CA GLU A 91 -3.15 -16.42 0.50
C GLU A 91 -4.39 -15.53 0.34
N ARG A 92 -5.26 -15.47 1.36
CA ARG A 92 -6.45 -14.61 1.31
C ARG A 92 -6.11 -13.13 1.28
N LEU A 93 -5.13 -12.69 2.06
CA LEU A 93 -4.69 -11.30 2.05
C LEU A 93 -4.14 -10.91 0.68
N CYS A 94 -3.36 -11.79 0.04
CA CYS A 94 -2.83 -11.57 -1.31
C CYS A 94 -3.95 -11.39 -2.34
N VAL A 95 -4.98 -12.24 -2.30
CA VAL A 95 -6.15 -12.12 -3.20
C VAL A 95 -6.98 -10.87 -2.88
N ALA A 96 -7.12 -10.51 -1.61
CA ALA A 96 -7.84 -9.31 -1.21
C ALA A 96 -7.12 -8.05 -1.71
N MET A 97 -5.81 -7.95 -1.49
CA MET A 97 -4.97 -6.85 -1.99
C MET A 97 -5.05 -6.74 -3.50
N SER A 98 -4.91 -7.84 -4.25
CA SER A 98 -4.89 -7.81 -5.71
C SER A 98 -6.18 -7.29 -6.35
N LYS A 99 -7.32 -7.45 -5.66
CA LYS A 99 -8.60 -6.85 -6.06
C LYS A 99 -8.66 -5.35 -5.81
N LEU A 100 -8.01 -4.87 -4.75
CA LEU A 100 -8.07 -3.48 -4.32
C LEU A 100 -7.00 -2.59 -4.96
N LEU A 101 -5.93 -3.19 -5.52
CA LEU A 101 -4.82 -2.48 -6.18
C LEU A 101 -5.25 -1.47 -7.26
N ALA A 102 -6.37 -1.72 -7.93
CA ALA A 102 -6.85 -0.88 -9.01
C ALA A 102 -7.59 0.37 -8.51
N ASP A 103 -8.21 0.27 -7.33
CA ASP A 103 -9.19 1.24 -6.85
C ASP A 103 -8.63 2.09 -5.71
N HIS A 104 -7.61 1.58 -5.02
CA HIS A 104 -7.03 2.20 -3.83
C HIS A 104 -5.51 2.35 -3.99
N PRO A 105 -4.99 3.59 -4.04
CA PRO A 105 -3.55 3.85 -4.25
C PRO A 105 -2.68 3.33 -3.10
N ASP A 106 -3.20 3.34 -1.87
CA ASP A 106 -2.45 2.96 -0.65
C ASP A 106 -2.10 1.46 -0.59
N VAL A 107 -2.79 0.62 -1.37
CA VAL A 107 -2.64 -0.84 -1.33
C VAL A 107 -1.36 -1.30 -2.00
N LEU A 108 -0.93 -0.65 -3.10
CA LEU A 108 0.30 -1.03 -3.79
C LEU A 108 1.56 -0.78 -2.93
N PRO A 109 1.75 0.40 -2.32
CA PRO A 109 2.87 0.64 -1.40
C PRO A 109 2.89 -0.34 -0.23
N PHE A 110 1.72 -0.63 0.34
CA PHE A 110 1.57 -1.63 1.39
C PHE A 110 2.02 -3.02 0.90
N ALA A 111 1.53 -3.47 -0.26
CA ALA A 111 1.85 -4.78 -0.82
C ALA A 111 3.35 -4.92 -1.11
N LEU A 112 3.99 -3.90 -1.70
CA LEU A 112 5.43 -3.90 -1.96
C LEU A 112 6.24 -4.05 -0.67
N ARG A 113 5.86 -3.34 0.41
CA ARG A 113 6.51 -3.50 1.72
C ARG A 113 6.24 -4.86 2.34
N TYR A 114 5.03 -5.39 2.18
CA TYR A 114 4.64 -6.71 2.69
C TYR A 114 5.49 -7.81 2.04
N PHE A 115 5.53 -7.87 0.70
CA PHE A 115 6.25 -8.89 -0.06
C PHE A 115 7.79 -8.80 0.06
N LYS A 116 8.37 -7.67 0.44
CA LYS A 116 9.82 -7.61 0.78
C LYS A 116 10.18 -8.53 1.94
N ASN A 117 9.24 -8.77 2.85
CA ASN A 117 9.47 -9.53 4.08
C ASN A 117 8.62 -10.81 4.16
N THR A 118 7.94 -11.20 3.08
CA THR A 118 7.07 -12.36 3.04
C THR A 118 7.23 -13.13 1.74
N SER A 119 6.73 -14.35 1.74
CA SER A 119 6.73 -15.23 0.57
C SER A 119 5.84 -14.74 -0.59
N PRO A 120 6.04 -15.27 -1.81
CA PRO A 120 5.16 -15.06 -2.95
C PRO A 120 3.74 -15.59 -2.72
N VAL A 121 2.77 -15.06 -3.48
CA VAL A 121 1.33 -15.42 -3.42
C VAL A 121 1.08 -16.93 -3.56
N PHE A 122 1.93 -17.62 -4.33
CA PHE A 122 1.83 -19.05 -4.64
C PHE A 122 2.89 -19.89 -3.90
N GLN A 123 3.36 -19.43 -2.73
CA GLN A 123 4.34 -20.16 -1.90
C GLN A 123 3.99 -21.65 -1.71
N ARG A 124 2.71 -21.98 -1.64
CA ARG A 124 2.23 -23.37 -1.51
C ARG A 124 2.78 -24.32 -2.56
N LEU A 125 3.07 -23.85 -3.77
CA LEU A 125 3.61 -24.69 -4.84
C LEU A 125 5.06 -25.11 -4.57
N PHE A 126 5.79 -24.34 -3.75
CA PHE A 126 7.12 -24.71 -3.26
C PHE A 126 7.04 -25.72 -2.11
N LEU A 127 5.98 -25.65 -1.32
CA LEU A 127 5.75 -26.51 -0.16
C LEU A 127 5.13 -27.87 -0.56
N GLU A 128 4.39 -27.92 -1.67
CA GLU A 128 3.86 -29.17 -2.23
C GLU A 128 4.91 -29.94 -3.04
N SER A 129 5.98 -29.30 -3.52
CA SER A 129 7.07 -29.93 -4.27
C SER A 129 8.24 -30.40 -3.40
N SER A 130 8.35 -29.88 -2.18
CA SER A 130 9.30 -30.35 -1.18
C SER A 130 8.53 -31.24 -0.19
N ASP A 131 8.93 -32.50 -0.03
CA ASP A 131 8.29 -33.52 0.84
C ASP A 131 8.27 -33.18 2.35
N ALA A 132 8.33 -31.90 2.73
CA ALA A 132 8.38 -31.41 4.11
C ALA A 132 6.97 -31.07 4.62
N ASN A 133 6.49 -31.86 5.59
CA ASN A 133 5.35 -31.59 6.48
C ASN A 133 4.16 -30.86 5.83
N THR A 134 3.16 -31.62 5.37
CA THR A 134 1.88 -31.12 4.83
C THR A 134 1.37 -29.93 5.64
N VAL A 135 1.53 -28.72 5.10
CA VAL A 135 0.98 -27.51 5.71
C VAL A 135 -0.54 -27.67 5.78
N ARG A 136 -1.09 -27.61 6.99
CA ARG A 136 -2.54 -27.77 7.20
C ARG A 136 -3.26 -26.50 6.76
N TYR A 137 -3.78 -26.51 5.54
CA TYR A 137 -4.68 -25.47 5.05
C TYR A 137 -6.06 -25.57 5.71
N GLY A 138 -6.65 -24.41 6.03
CA GLY A 138 -7.98 -24.33 6.62
C GLY A 138 -9.11 -24.70 5.65
N ARG A 139 -10.34 -24.81 6.18
CA ARG A 139 -11.55 -25.15 5.40
C ARG A 139 -11.92 -24.12 4.31
N ARG A 140 -11.42 -22.89 4.40
CA ARG A 140 -11.69 -21.78 3.46
C ARG A 140 -10.47 -21.47 2.56
N ARG A 141 -9.71 -22.50 2.16
CA ARG A 141 -8.52 -22.36 1.30
C ARG A 141 -8.86 -21.67 -0.03
N MET A 142 -7.98 -20.78 -0.50
CA MET A 142 -8.12 -20.16 -1.81
C MET A 142 -7.80 -21.13 -2.95
N LYS A 143 -8.55 -21.05 -4.05
CA LYS A 143 -8.32 -21.91 -5.22
C LYS A 143 -7.10 -21.40 -6.00
N LEU A 144 -6.40 -22.29 -6.70
CA LEU A 144 -5.17 -21.93 -7.41
C LEU A 144 -5.40 -20.83 -8.46
N ARG A 145 -6.55 -20.88 -9.14
CA ARG A 145 -6.97 -19.84 -10.09
C ARG A 145 -7.01 -18.44 -9.47
N ASP A 146 -7.47 -18.31 -8.22
CA ASP A 146 -7.59 -17.02 -7.55
C ASP A 146 -6.21 -16.47 -7.18
N LEU A 147 -5.26 -17.36 -6.83
CA LEU A 147 -3.86 -16.99 -6.57
C LEU A 147 -3.13 -16.57 -7.84
N MET A 148 -3.31 -17.32 -8.94
CA MET A 148 -2.69 -16.96 -10.22
C MET A 148 -3.28 -15.68 -10.80
N GLU A 149 -4.58 -15.46 -10.65
CA GLU A 149 -5.22 -14.18 -10.98
C GLU A 149 -4.64 -13.04 -10.14
N ALA A 150 -4.47 -13.24 -8.83
CA ALA A 150 -3.85 -12.24 -7.97
C ALA A 150 -2.41 -11.93 -8.38
N ALA A 151 -1.60 -12.97 -8.66
CA ALA A 151 -0.22 -12.81 -9.13
C ALA A 151 -0.14 -12.05 -10.46
N TYR A 152 -1.06 -12.33 -11.38
CA TYR A 152 -1.17 -11.60 -12.64
C TYR A 152 -1.46 -10.11 -12.43
N ARG A 153 -2.41 -9.77 -11.55
CA ARG A 153 -2.75 -8.37 -11.25
C ARG A 153 -1.61 -7.59 -10.60
N PHE A 154 -0.86 -8.22 -9.68
CA PHE A 154 0.35 -7.61 -9.12
C PHE A 154 1.38 -7.32 -10.22
N LEU A 155 1.65 -8.31 -11.09
CA LEU A 155 2.62 -8.17 -12.17
C LEU A 155 2.20 -7.15 -13.24
N GLN A 156 0.90 -7.01 -13.51
CA GLN A 156 0.37 -5.96 -14.39
C GLN A 156 0.60 -4.55 -13.82
N LYS A 157 0.56 -4.39 -12.49
CA LYS A 157 0.78 -3.09 -11.84
C LYS A 157 2.25 -2.72 -11.76
N GLU A 158 3.10 -3.64 -11.30
CA GLU A 158 4.54 -3.40 -11.12
C GLU A 158 5.37 -4.56 -11.67
N GLN A 159 5.61 -4.56 -12.98
CA GLN A 159 6.25 -5.67 -13.67
C GLN A 159 7.70 -5.87 -13.22
N SER A 160 8.48 -4.79 -13.09
CA SER A 160 9.91 -4.86 -12.75
C SER A 160 10.12 -5.49 -11.36
N VAL A 161 9.34 -5.03 -10.38
CA VAL A 161 9.49 -5.44 -8.98
C VAL A 161 9.07 -6.89 -8.78
N PHE A 162 7.86 -7.28 -9.22
CA PHE A 162 7.37 -8.64 -8.99
C PHE A 162 8.04 -9.71 -9.87
N ARG A 163 8.67 -9.30 -10.98
CA ARG A 163 9.52 -10.18 -11.78
C ARG A 163 10.77 -10.62 -11.01
N GLU A 164 11.39 -9.71 -10.27
CA GLU A 164 12.61 -9.98 -9.49
C GLU A 164 12.31 -10.57 -8.11
N LEU A 165 11.20 -10.15 -7.49
CA LEU A 165 10.84 -10.61 -6.14
C LEU A 165 10.37 -12.07 -6.08
N TRP A 166 9.75 -12.60 -7.13
CA TRP A 166 9.12 -13.92 -7.11
C TRP A 166 9.83 -14.90 -8.05
N ASP A 167 10.00 -16.14 -7.59
CA ASP A 167 10.49 -17.22 -8.44
C ASP A 167 9.33 -17.83 -9.25
N TRP A 168 9.28 -17.47 -10.52
CA TRP A 168 8.25 -17.89 -11.47
C TRP A 168 8.49 -19.29 -12.06
N SER A 169 9.63 -19.93 -11.79
CA SER A 169 9.96 -21.26 -12.33
C SER A 169 8.93 -22.31 -11.91
N VAL A 170 8.43 -22.20 -10.67
CA VAL A 170 7.43 -23.09 -10.07
C VAL A 170 6.06 -23.00 -10.76
N CYS A 171 5.81 -21.93 -11.51
CA CYS A 171 4.58 -21.79 -12.28
C CYS A 171 4.63 -22.54 -13.63
N ILE A 172 5.80 -22.93 -14.14
CA ILE A 172 5.94 -23.58 -15.46
C ILE A 172 5.14 -24.89 -15.56
N PRO A 173 5.17 -25.80 -14.56
CA PRO A 173 4.35 -27.02 -14.60
C PRO A 173 2.85 -26.76 -14.69
N LEU A 174 2.37 -25.59 -14.21
CA LEU A 174 0.96 -25.22 -14.27
C LEU A 174 0.46 -24.98 -15.69
N LEU A 175 1.34 -24.78 -16.67
CA LEU A 175 0.94 -24.71 -18.09
C LEU A 175 0.29 -26.01 -18.59
N ARG A 176 0.52 -27.13 -17.89
CA ARG A 176 -0.09 -28.44 -18.19
C ARG A 176 -1.30 -28.75 -17.31
N SER A 177 -1.79 -27.79 -16.51
CA SER A 177 -2.93 -28.04 -15.62
C SER A 177 -4.23 -28.27 -16.39
N HIS A 178 -5.11 -29.12 -15.86
CA HIS A 178 -6.44 -29.35 -16.44
C HIS A 178 -7.35 -28.11 -16.38
N ASP A 179 -7.13 -27.21 -15.41
CA ASP A 179 -7.89 -25.96 -15.29
C ASP A 179 -7.41 -24.93 -16.33
N THR A 180 -8.31 -24.56 -17.24
CA THR A 180 -8.04 -23.62 -18.33
C THR A 180 -7.71 -22.22 -17.81
N LEU A 181 -8.31 -21.79 -16.69
CA LEU A 181 -8.05 -20.48 -16.08
C LEU A 181 -6.68 -20.40 -15.45
N VAL A 182 -6.25 -21.48 -14.78
CA VAL A 182 -4.90 -21.57 -14.21
C VAL A 182 -3.87 -21.48 -15.33
N ARG A 183 -4.05 -22.24 -16.43
CA ARG A 183 -3.19 -22.14 -17.61
C ARG A 183 -3.18 -20.71 -18.17
N TRP A 184 -4.34 -20.07 -18.28
CA TRP A 184 -4.48 -18.72 -18.84
C TRP A 184 -3.69 -17.67 -18.06
N TYR A 185 -3.92 -17.57 -16.74
CA TYR A 185 -3.19 -16.60 -15.92
C TYR A 185 -1.70 -16.92 -15.87
N THR A 186 -1.32 -18.19 -15.75
CA THR A 186 0.08 -18.63 -15.78
C THR A 186 0.77 -18.20 -17.08
N SER A 187 0.13 -18.43 -18.22
CA SER A 187 0.67 -18.07 -19.54
C SER A 187 0.86 -16.56 -19.68
N ASN A 188 -0.09 -15.77 -19.17
CA ASN A 188 0.02 -14.31 -19.18
C ASN A 188 1.10 -13.79 -18.24
N CYS A 189 1.24 -14.37 -17.04
CA CYS A 189 2.35 -14.06 -16.14
C CYS A 189 3.70 -14.35 -16.79
N LEU A 190 3.87 -15.55 -17.38
CA LEU A 190 5.14 -15.92 -18.03
C LEU A 190 5.44 -15.04 -19.24
N ALA A 191 4.45 -14.64 -20.03
CA ALA A 191 4.65 -13.69 -21.13
C ALA A 191 5.17 -12.33 -20.63
N LEU A 192 4.67 -11.83 -19.50
CA LEU A 192 5.16 -10.60 -18.87
C LEU A 192 6.56 -10.79 -18.25
N VAL A 193 6.81 -11.90 -17.54
CA VAL A 193 8.11 -12.19 -16.92
C VAL A 193 9.22 -12.38 -17.96
N THR A 194 8.90 -12.93 -19.13
CA THR A 194 9.87 -13.13 -20.22
C THR A 194 9.93 -11.95 -21.19
N CYS A 195 9.14 -10.89 -20.98
CA CYS A 195 9.05 -9.72 -21.85
C CYS A 195 8.77 -10.09 -23.32
N MET A 196 7.83 -11.00 -23.56
CA MET A 196 7.43 -11.36 -24.92
C MET A 196 6.78 -10.18 -25.64
N ASN A 197 7.25 -9.87 -26.84
CA ASN A 197 6.54 -8.99 -27.77
C ASN A 197 5.18 -9.60 -28.17
N ASP A 198 4.28 -8.78 -28.68
CA ASP A 198 2.90 -9.19 -28.98
C ASP A 198 2.83 -10.38 -29.96
N GLU A 199 3.69 -10.43 -30.97
CA GLU A 199 3.77 -11.56 -31.91
C GLU A 199 4.17 -12.86 -31.22
N HIS A 200 5.21 -12.81 -30.38
CA HIS A 200 5.66 -13.96 -29.60
C HIS A 200 4.60 -14.40 -28.60
N LYS A 201 3.94 -13.46 -27.92
CA LYS A 201 2.82 -13.73 -27.01
C LYS A 201 1.67 -14.41 -27.75
N LEU A 202 1.28 -13.92 -28.93
CA LEU A 202 0.23 -14.52 -29.73
C LEU A 202 0.59 -15.93 -30.20
N SER A 203 1.82 -16.15 -30.67
CA SER A 203 2.33 -17.47 -31.05
C SER A 203 2.34 -18.43 -29.86
N PHE A 204 2.80 -17.97 -28.70
CA PHE A 204 2.80 -18.74 -27.45
C PHE A 204 1.39 -19.13 -27.02
N MET A 205 0.44 -18.19 -27.02
CA MET A 205 -0.95 -18.44 -26.63
C MET A 205 -1.65 -19.40 -27.59
N LYS A 206 -1.42 -19.28 -28.91
CA LYS A 206 -1.98 -20.20 -29.93
C LYS A 206 -1.48 -21.64 -29.78
N LYS A 207 -0.30 -21.86 -29.19
CA LYS A 207 0.24 -23.20 -28.92
C LYS A 207 -0.41 -23.87 -27.72
N ILE A 208 -0.91 -23.09 -26.76
CA ILE A 208 -1.43 -23.60 -25.48
C ILE A 208 -2.96 -23.72 -25.50
N PHE A 209 -3.65 -22.83 -26.21
CA PHE A 209 -5.11 -22.69 -26.18
C PHE A 209 -5.75 -22.85 -27.55
N SER A 210 -6.98 -23.34 -27.55
CA SER A 210 -7.83 -23.37 -28.74
C SER A 210 -8.33 -21.95 -29.10
N PRO A 211 -8.74 -21.69 -30.37
CA PRO A 211 -9.26 -20.38 -30.76
C PRO A 211 -10.54 -19.99 -29.98
N GLU A 212 -11.38 -20.97 -29.61
CA GLU A 212 -12.59 -20.76 -28.81
C GLU A 212 -12.27 -20.42 -27.34
N GLU A 213 -11.26 -21.08 -26.76
CA GLU A 213 -10.77 -20.73 -25.42
C GLU A 213 -10.21 -19.29 -25.41
N LEU A 214 -9.47 -18.92 -26.46
CA LEU A 214 -8.90 -17.58 -26.59
C LEU A 214 -9.98 -16.49 -26.73
N THR A 215 -11.05 -16.74 -27.49
CA THR A 215 -12.16 -15.79 -27.59
C THR A 215 -12.89 -15.66 -26.25
N HIS A 216 -13.14 -16.78 -25.56
CA HIS A 216 -13.73 -16.78 -24.23
C HIS A 216 -12.91 -15.96 -23.23
N PHE A 217 -11.58 -16.14 -23.17
CA PHE A 217 -10.74 -15.38 -22.26
C PHE A 217 -10.65 -13.90 -22.58
N ARG A 218 -10.70 -13.52 -23.87
CA ARG A 218 -10.76 -12.12 -24.27
C ARG A 218 -12.07 -11.46 -23.81
N LEU A 219 -13.20 -12.15 -23.97
CA LEU A 219 -14.49 -11.68 -23.46
C LEU A 219 -14.45 -11.52 -21.95
N LYS A 220 -13.92 -12.52 -21.24
CA LYS A 220 -13.78 -12.45 -19.78
C LYS A 220 -12.93 -11.27 -19.32
N LEU A 221 -11.81 -10.98 -20.00
CA LEU A 221 -10.96 -9.82 -19.66
C LEU A 221 -11.71 -8.50 -19.88
N LEU A 222 -12.56 -8.41 -20.90
CA LEU A 222 -13.41 -7.24 -21.13
C LEU A 222 -14.45 -7.07 -20.02
N GLU A 223 -15.11 -8.15 -19.61
CA GLU A 223 -16.06 -8.14 -18.48
C GLU A 223 -15.37 -7.71 -17.18
N GLU A 224 -14.19 -8.26 -16.88
CA GLU A 224 -13.40 -7.88 -15.70
C GLU A 224 -13.02 -6.40 -15.73
N SER A 225 -12.60 -5.88 -16.90
CA SER A 225 -12.30 -4.45 -17.08
C SER A 225 -13.54 -3.57 -16.88
N GLN A 226 -14.71 -4.00 -17.36
CA GLN A 226 -15.96 -3.25 -17.13
C GLN A 226 -16.34 -3.21 -15.66
N VAL A 227 -16.27 -4.35 -14.95
CA VAL A 227 -16.54 -4.40 -13.50
C VAL A 227 -15.58 -3.49 -12.74
N GLN A 228 -14.30 -3.50 -13.09
CA GLN A 228 -13.31 -2.62 -12.49
C GLN A 228 -13.64 -1.14 -12.72
N ASN A 229 -14.01 -0.76 -13.95
CA ASN A 229 -14.41 0.63 -14.24
C ASN A 229 -15.64 1.06 -13.44
N VAL A 230 -16.60 0.16 -13.23
CA VAL A 230 -17.78 0.41 -12.40
C VAL A 230 -17.38 0.62 -10.94
N GLU A 231 -16.52 -0.23 -10.38
CA GLU A 231 -16.08 -0.05 -8.99
C GLU A 231 -15.28 1.25 -8.81
N GLN A 232 -14.39 1.61 -9.74
CA GLN A 232 -13.71 2.91 -9.71
C GLN A 232 -14.71 4.08 -9.73
N ALA A 233 -15.74 4.02 -10.57
CA ALA A 233 -16.79 5.03 -10.61
C ALA A 233 -17.56 5.11 -9.28
N LEU A 234 -17.89 3.97 -8.67
CA LEU A 234 -18.57 3.92 -7.36
C LEU A 234 -17.71 4.45 -6.22
N VAL A 235 -16.39 4.25 -6.27
CA VAL A 235 -15.44 4.83 -5.31
C VAL A 235 -15.40 6.35 -5.43
N LEU A 236 -15.44 6.88 -6.66
CA LEU A 236 -15.46 8.33 -6.91
C LEU A 236 -16.80 8.99 -6.56
N ALA A 237 -17.92 8.26 -6.68
CA ALA A 237 -19.26 8.78 -6.43
C ALA A 237 -19.56 9.09 -4.94
N ASN A 238 -18.77 8.55 -3.99
CA ASN A 238 -18.97 8.75 -2.55
C ASN A 238 -17.85 9.60 -1.93
N PRO A 239 -17.76 10.93 -2.16
CA PRO A 239 -16.67 11.74 -1.61
C PRO A 239 -16.74 11.92 -0.08
N ASP A 240 -17.95 11.90 0.51
CA ASP A 240 -18.18 12.32 1.90
C ASP A 240 -17.78 11.28 2.97
N SER A 241 -17.57 10.01 2.58
CA SER A 241 -17.15 8.95 3.49
C SER A 241 -15.62 8.82 3.66
N ALA A 242 -14.85 9.73 3.06
CA ALA A 242 -13.41 9.55 2.87
C ALA A 242 -12.51 10.18 3.96
N PHE A 243 -13.07 10.93 4.92
CA PHE A 243 -12.25 11.72 5.85
C PHE A 243 -12.62 11.52 7.32
N TRP A 244 -11.59 11.46 8.17
CA TRP A 244 -11.79 11.60 9.62
C TRP A 244 -12.15 13.06 9.95
N GLN A 245 -13.23 13.25 10.70
CA GLN A 245 -13.73 14.56 11.09
C GLN A 245 -13.18 14.99 12.46
N LYS A 246 -12.92 16.29 12.61
CA LYS A 246 -12.46 16.90 13.86
C LYS A 246 -13.65 17.53 14.59
N GLU A 247 -14.19 16.85 15.60
CA GLU A 247 -15.28 17.38 16.42
C GLU A 247 -14.76 18.09 17.68
N LYS A 248 -15.45 19.17 18.09
CA LYS A 248 -15.09 19.99 19.26
C LYS A 248 -15.57 19.41 20.59
N GLU A 249 -16.47 18.42 20.59
CA GLU A 249 -17.04 17.83 21.81
C GLU A 249 -16.69 16.34 21.96
N VAL A 250 -16.13 15.99 23.12
CA VAL A 250 -15.86 14.61 23.52
C VAL A 250 -17.17 13.99 24.02
N GLN A 251 -18.06 13.62 23.11
CA GLN A 251 -19.11 12.65 23.41
C GLN A 251 -18.74 11.35 22.71
N TYR A 252 -18.45 10.28 23.46
CA TYR A 252 -18.25 8.93 22.93
C TYR A 252 -19.59 8.41 22.41
N LYS A 253 -20.03 8.95 21.28
CA LYS A 253 -21.28 8.55 20.64
C LYS A 253 -21.06 7.22 19.91
N GLN A 254 -22.14 6.44 19.84
CA GLN A 254 -22.24 5.24 19.04
C GLN A 254 -21.67 5.45 17.63
N GLY A 255 -20.87 4.51 17.13
CA GLY A 255 -20.46 4.51 15.73
C GLY A 255 -19.14 5.18 15.40
N HIS A 256 -18.40 5.76 16.35
CA HIS A 256 -17.13 6.43 16.05
C HIS A 256 -15.90 5.59 16.43
N ILE A 257 -14.91 5.54 15.54
CA ILE A 257 -13.53 5.11 15.85
C ILE A 257 -12.70 6.35 16.18
N VAL A 258 -11.72 6.22 17.08
CA VAL A 258 -10.76 7.27 17.42
C VAL A 258 -9.38 6.91 16.91
N SER A 259 -8.53 7.89 16.60
CA SER A 259 -7.15 7.68 16.14
C SER A 259 -6.28 6.81 17.07
N SER A 260 -6.60 6.74 18.36
CA SER A 260 -5.93 5.85 19.33
C SER A 260 -6.23 4.37 19.13
N ASP A 261 -7.29 4.04 18.40
CA ASP A 261 -7.69 2.66 18.15
C ASP A 261 -6.95 2.03 16.96
N LEU A 262 -6.23 2.84 16.18
CA LEU A 262 -5.48 2.35 15.02
C LEU A 262 -4.26 1.53 15.45
N SER A 263 -3.80 0.66 14.56
CA SER A 263 -2.59 -0.15 14.74
C SER A 263 -1.34 0.73 14.88
N ALA A 264 -0.32 0.20 15.55
CA ALA A 264 0.92 0.93 15.81
C ALA A 264 1.67 1.34 14.53
N ASP A 265 1.43 0.63 13.43
CA ASP A 265 2.07 0.79 12.11
C ASP A 265 1.40 1.86 11.24
N VAL A 266 0.30 2.48 11.71
CA VAL A 266 -0.36 3.57 10.99
C VAL A 266 -0.57 4.80 11.88
N VAL A 267 -0.81 5.94 11.26
CA VAL A 267 -1.13 7.18 11.96
C VAL A 267 -2.16 7.99 11.18
N ALA A 268 -3.18 8.49 11.88
CA ALA A 268 -4.14 9.43 11.29
C ALA A 268 -3.60 10.86 11.38
N VAL A 269 -3.45 11.51 10.23
CA VAL A 269 -3.02 12.90 10.09
C VAL A 269 -4.13 13.69 9.41
N CYS A 270 -4.77 14.60 10.15
CA CYS A 270 -5.79 15.54 9.63
C CYS A 270 -6.84 14.92 8.68
N GLY A 271 -7.32 13.70 8.96
CA GLY A 271 -8.32 13.06 8.10
C GLY A 271 -7.83 11.85 7.31
N ILE A 272 -6.51 11.64 7.20
CA ILE A 272 -5.90 10.62 6.31
C ILE A 272 -5.03 9.68 7.12
N VAL A 273 -5.13 8.38 6.86
CA VAL A 273 -4.30 7.36 7.52
C VAL A 273 -3.06 7.10 6.67
N LEU A 274 -1.89 7.27 7.28
CA LEU A 274 -0.59 7.10 6.62
C LEU A 274 0.21 5.97 7.28
N PRO A 275 1.08 5.28 6.51
CA PRO A 275 1.97 4.26 7.06
C PRO A 275 3.06 4.91 7.92
N ARG A 276 3.25 4.36 9.12
CA ARG A 276 4.29 4.70 10.06
C ARG A 276 5.49 3.76 9.88
N LEU A 277 6.70 4.31 9.87
CA LEU A 277 7.92 3.52 9.65
C LEU A 277 8.44 2.85 10.94
N LYS A 278 8.30 3.54 12.08
CA LYS A 278 8.67 3.07 13.42
C LYS A 278 7.67 3.60 14.44
N PRO A 279 7.27 2.81 15.44
CA PRO A 279 6.56 3.36 16.59
C PRO A 279 7.47 4.38 17.26
N VAL A 280 7.01 5.63 17.32
CA VAL A 280 7.70 6.71 18.01
C VAL A 280 7.48 6.46 19.51
N SER A 281 8.53 6.52 20.33
CA SER A 281 8.37 6.47 21.79
C SER A 281 7.44 7.61 22.22
N GLU A 282 6.53 7.36 23.17
CA GLU A 282 5.51 8.33 23.61
C GLU A 282 6.13 9.72 23.92
N GLU A 283 7.32 9.74 24.52
CA GLU A 283 8.11 10.96 24.80
C GLU A 283 8.49 11.76 23.55
N GLN A 284 8.86 11.10 22.45
CA GLN A 284 9.19 11.77 21.19
C GLN A 284 7.93 12.30 20.50
N GLN A 285 6.79 11.64 20.70
CA GLN A 285 5.52 12.05 20.12
C GLN A 285 4.95 13.28 20.84
N GLU A 286 5.03 13.32 22.17
CA GLU A 286 4.66 14.49 22.97
C GLU A 286 5.52 15.71 22.62
N ASN A 287 6.84 15.53 22.49
CA ASN A 287 7.76 16.61 22.10
C ASN A 287 7.47 17.18 20.70
N VAL A 288 7.07 16.34 19.74
CA VAL A 288 6.72 16.82 18.39
C VAL A 288 5.39 17.60 18.41
N THR A 289 4.43 17.12 19.19
CA THR A 289 3.11 17.78 19.30
C THR A 289 3.13 19.06 20.13
N SER A 290 4.10 19.23 21.04
CA SER A 290 4.23 20.44 21.86
C SER A 290 4.84 21.62 21.10
N HIS A 291 5.62 21.36 20.04
CA HIS A 291 6.29 22.39 19.25
C HIS A 291 5.46 22.94 18.07
N PHE A 292 4.37 22.30 17.67
CA PHE A 292 3.58 22.72 16.51
C PHE A 292 2.08 22.88 16.83
N VAL A 293 1.58 24.12 16.78
CA VAL A 293 0.17 24.43 17.04
C VAL A 293 -0.64 24.33 15.73
N LEU A 294 -1.54 23.36 15.68
CA LEU A 294 -2.43 23.13 14.53
C LEU A 294 -3.57 24.16 14.49
N VAL A 295 -3.38 25.21 13.69
CA VAL A 295 -4.43 26.17 13.29
C VAL A 295 -5.20 25.60 12.08
N GLU A 296 -6.40 26.14 11.79
CA GLU A 296 -7.28 25.65 10.71
C GLU A 296 -6.59 25.63 9.34
N SER A 297 -5.90 26.70 8.95
CA SER A 297 -5.12 26.76 7.71
C SER A 297 -3.99 25.72 7.65
N ALA A 298 -3.29 25.50 8.78
CA ALA A 298 -2.26 24.47 8.89
C ALA A 298 -2.86 23.06 8.77
N CYS A 299 -4.05 22.81 9.30
CA CYS A 299 -4.74 21.53 9.16
C CYS A 299 -5.06 21.22 7.70
N THR A 300 -5.58 22.19 6.95
CA THR A 300 -5.91 22.00 5.52
C THR A 300 -4.66 21.75 4.68
N ASN A 301 -3.59 22.51 4.92
CA ASN A 301 -2.31 22.31 4.22
C ASN A 301 -1.70 20.94 4.55
N LEU A 302 -1.76 20.54 5.82
CA LEU A 302 -1.27 19.23 6.26
C LEU A 302 -2.11 18.09 5.69
N GLN A 303 -3.43 18.27 5.59
CA GLN A 303 -4.33 17.31 4.95
C GLN A 303 -3.95 17.13 3.47
N ASN A 304 -3.79 18.21 2.72
CA ASN A 304 -3.37 18.14 1.31
C ASN A 304 -2.01 17.47 1.14
N LEU A 305 -1.05 17.78 2.02
CA LEU A 305 0.27 17.14 2.03
C LEU A 305 0.15 15.65 2.35
N ALA A 306 -0.68 15.26 3.32
CA ALA A 306 -0.94 13.87 3.67
C ALA A 306 -1.58 13.10 2.51
N ILE A 307 -2.53 13.69 1.77
CA ILE A 307 -3.09 13.08 0.56
C ILE A 307 -1.98 12.79 -0.43
N ALA A 308 -1.14 13.78 -0.74
CA ALA A 308 -0.09 13.60 -1.72
C ALA A 308 0.96 12.54 -1.31
N VAL A 309 1.27 12.46 0.00
CA VAL A 309 2.13 11.40 0.56
C VAL A 309 1.48 10.02 0.43
N ALA A 310 0.17 9.90 0.65
CA ALA A 310 -0.57 8.65 0.48
C ALA A 310 -0.50 8.15 -0.98
N PHE A 311 -0.65 9.06 -1.95
CA PHE A 311 -0.49 8.78 -3.38
C PHE A 311 0.98 8.52 -3.81
N GLN A 312 1.96 8.71 -2.94
CA GLN A 312 3.39 8.64 -3.25
C GLN A 312 3.84 9.58 -4.39
N SER A 313 3.13 10.69 -4.59
CA SER A 313 3.45 11.67 -5.62
C SER A 313 4.47 12.70 -5.12
N PRO A 314 5.42 13.14 -5.96
CA PRO A 314 6.29 14.26 -5.62
C PRO A 314 5.47 15.55 -5.48
N VAL A 315 5.77 16.35 -4.47
CA VAL A 315 5.03 17.57 -4.11
C VAL A 315 5.93 18.79 -4.17
N LEU A 316 5.44 19.86 -4.80
CA LEU A 316 6.04 21.19 -4.73
C LEU A 316 5.21 22.06 -3.78
N LEU A 317 5.88 22.68 -2.80
CA LEU A 317 5.24 23.59 -1.83
C LEU A 317 5.68 25.03 -2.06
N GLU A 318 4.75 25.85 -2.55
CA GLU A 318 4.96 27.28 -2.79
C GLU A 318 4.27 28.13 -1.71
N GLY A 319 4.74 29.36 -1.51
CA GLY A 319 4.17 30.29 -0.53
C GLY A 319 5.17 31.37 -0.10
N PRO A 320 4.72 32.39 0.64
CA PRO A 320 5.58 33.47 1.10
C PRO A 320 6.68 32.98 2.05
N ILE A 321 7.78 33.72 2.11
CA ILE A 321 8.91 33.42 3.01
C ILE A 321 8.41 33.49 4.46
N GLY A 322 8.80 32.51 5.28
CA GLY A 322 8.46 32.47 6.71
C GLY A 322 7.07 31.91 7.06
N CYS A 323 6.30 31.37 6.10
CA CYS A 323 4.99 30.78 6.40
C CYS A 323 5.04 29.37 7.04
N GLY A 324 6.24 28.84 7.31
CA GLY A 324 6.41 27.56 7.99
C GLY A 324 6.29 26.32 7.11
N LYS A 325 6.68 26.40 5.82
CA LYS A 325 6.65 25.25 4.89
C LYS A 325 7.51 24.10 5.42
N THR A 326 8.77 24.39 5.77
CA THR A 326 9.72 23.39 6.28
C THR A 326 9.23 22.78 7.58
N THR A 327 8.71 23.59 8.51
CA THR A 327 8.13 23.11 9.78
C THR A 327 6.92 22.20 9.57
N LEU A 328 6.07 22.47 8.57
CA LEU A 328 4.94 21.59 8.22
C LEU A 328 5.41 20.20 7.75
N ILE A 329 6.44 20.16 6.90
CA ILE A 329 7.01 18.90 6.38
C ILE A 329 7.70 18.13 7.50
N GLU A 330 8.48 18.81 8.34
CA GLU A 330 9.12 18.23 9.51
C GLU A 330 8.11 17.65 10.49
N TYR A 331 7.01 18.35 10.74
CA TYR A 331 5.91 17.85 11.56
C TYR A 331 5.32 16.56 10.97
N LEU A 332 5.00 16.54 9.67
CA LEU A 332 4.48 15.33 9.01
C LEU A 332 5.48 14.16 9.05
N ALA A 333 6.76 14.44 8.80
CA ALA A 333 7.81 13.44 8.88
C ALA A 333 7.91 12.89 10.31
N ALA A 334 7.84 13.74 11.32
CA ALA A 334 7.90 13.34 12.71
C ALA A 334 6.70 12.47 13.15
N VAL A 335 5.48 12.86 12.79
CA VAL A 335 4.25 12.10 13.09
C VAL A 335 4.25 10.71 12.44
N THR A 336 4.91 10.58 11.28
CA THR A 336 5.05 9.30 10.58
C THR A 336 6.29 8.48 10.97
N GLY A 337 7.05 8.94 11.98
CA GLY A 337 8.22 8.25 12.53
C GLY A 337 9.51 8.43 11.71
N ARG A 338 9.58 9.49 10.89
CA ARG A 338 10.70 9.84 10.00
C ARG A 338 11.44 11.09 10.51
N THR A 339 11.89 11.07 11.77
CA THR A 339 12.42 12.27 12.45
C THR A 339 13.87 12.61 12.15
N LYS A 340 14.72 11.63 11.81
CA LYS A 340 16.17 11.84 11.66
C LYS A 340 16.75 11.10 10.45
N PRO A 341 17.93 11.55 9.95
CA PRO A 341 18.69 10.79 8.96
C PRO A 341 18.92 9.35 9.44
N PRO A 342 18.78 8.35 8.57
CA PRO A 342 18.65 8.49 7.11
C PRO A 342 17.20 8.64 6.61
N HIS A 343 16.18 8.69 7.48
CA HIS A 343 14.76 8.58 7.08
C HIS A 343 14.20 9.81 6.35
N ILE A 344 14.73 11.00 6.66
CA ILE A 344 14.51 12.25 5.93
C ILE A 344 15.87 12.88 5.64
N LEU A 345 16.13 13.20 4.37
CA LEU A 345 17.36 13.83 3.90
C LEU A 345 17.01 15.24 3.38
N LYS A 346 17.53 16.26 4.06
CA LYS A 346 17.33 17.66 3.67
C LYS A 346 18.52 18.13 2.86
N VAL A 347 18.26 18.80 1.75
CA VAL A 347 19.28 19.32 0.85
C VAL A 347 18.89 20.74 0.46
N GLN A 348 19.74 21.71 0.80
CA GLN A 348 19.63 23.06 0.25
C GLN A 348 20.17 23.06 -1.18
N LEU A 349 19.35 23.49 -2.13
CA LEU A 349 19.80 23.77 -3.48
C LEU A 349 20.23 25.24 -3.57
N GLY A 350 21.33 25.47 -4.27
CA GLY A 350 21.86 26.81 -4.53
C GLY A 350 22.90 26.74 -5.65
N ASP A 351 23.43 27.90 -6.04
CA ASP A 351 24.35 28.02 -7.18
C ASP A 351 25.64 27.21 -7.03
N GLN A 352 26.03 26.89 -5.80
CA GLN A 352 27.22 26.08 -5.49
C GLN A 352 26.91 24.58 -5.32
N THR A 353 25.64 24.17 -5.46
CA THR A 353 25.25 22.76 -5.30
C THR A 353 25.55 21.99 -6.58
N ASP A 354 26.59 21.15 -6.54
CA ASP A 354 26.94 20.28 -7.67
C ASP A 354 26.04 19.04 -7.74
N SER A 355 25.57 18.71 -8.93
CA SER A 355 24.95 17.44 -9.28
C SER A 355 25.69 16.19 -8.76
N LYS A 356 27.02 16.25 -8.65
CA LYS A 356 27.84 15.15 -8.12
C LYS A 356 27.60 14.89 -6.64
N THR A 357 27.24 15.90 -5.84
CA THR A 357 26.92 15.67 -4.42
C THR A 357 25.58 14.98 -4.26
N LEU A 358 24.63 15.24 -5.18
CA LEU A 358 23.31 14.61 -5.18
C LEU A 358 23.37 13.17 -5.70
N LEU A 359 24.01 12.93 -6.85
CA LEU A 359 24.04 11.61 -7.47
C LEU A 359 25.18 10.73 -6.94
N GLY A 360 26.31 11.32 -6.63
CA GLY A 360 27.52 10.62 -6.22
C GLY A 360 28.69 10.86 -7.17
N MET A 361 29.86 10.46 -6.71
CA MET A 361 31.11 10.56 -7.44
C MET A 361 32.04 9.40 -7.09
N TYR A 362 32.96 9.08 -7.99
CA TYR A 362 34.09 8.22 -7.66
C TYR A 362 35.11 9.02 -6.83
N ARG A 363 35.49 8.48 -5.68
CA ARG A 363 36.55 9.03 -4.84
C ARG A 363 37.80 8.15 -4.92
N CYS A 364 38.96 8.80 -4.99
CA CYS A 364 40.23 8.12 -4.78
C CYS A 364 40.30 7.62 -3.34
N THR A 365 40.75 6.38 -3.16
CA THR A 365 41.10 5.88 -1.83
C THR A 365 42.56 6.19 -1.50
N ASP A 366 43.02 5.75 -0.34
CA ASP A 366 44.42 5.85 0.07
C ASP A 366 45.35 4.96 -0.78
N VAL A 367 44.79 4.06 -1.60
CA VAL A 367 45.54 3.19 -2.53
C VAL A 367 45.62 3.86 -3.91
N PRO A 368 46.84 4.09 -4.44
CA PRO A 368 47.02 4.66 -5.77
C PRO A 368 46.35 3.80 -6.86
N GLY A 369 45.48 4.41 -7.66
CA GLY A 369 44.78 3.74 -8.76
C GLY A 369 43.44 3.11 -8.37
N GLU A 370 43.06 3.13 -7.09
CA GLU A 370 41.77 2.62 -6.62
C GLU A 370 40.73 3.75 -6.48
N PHE A 371 39.63 3.62 -7.21
CA PHE A 371 38.49 4.53 -7.19
C PHE A 371 37.26 3.81 -6.68
N VAL A 372 36.66 4.34 -5.60
CA VAL A 372 35.45 3.78 -5.00
C VAL A 372 34.27 4.69 -5.30
N TRP A 373 33.17 4.10 -5.77
CA TRP A 373 31.91 4.82 -5.98
C TRP A 373 31.31 5.24 -4.64
N GLN A 374 31.11 6.54 -4.44
CA GLN A 374 30.38 7.07 -3.30
C GLN A 374 29.01 7.59 -3.76
N PRO A 375 27.90 6.98 -3.32
CA PRO A 375 26.56 7.44 -3.69
C PRO A 375 26.25 8.77 -3.01
N GLY A 376 25.71 9.71 -3.78
CA GLY A 376 25.27 11.03 -3.29
C GLY A 376 23.97 10.95 -2.48
N THR A 377 23.54 12.08 -1.92
CA THR A 377 22.36 12.14 -1.02
C THR A 377 21.07 11.67 -1.70
N LEU A 378 20.82 12.09 -2.94
CA LEU A 378 19.66 11.67 -3.72
C LEU A 378 19.72 10.16 -4.06
N THR A 379 20.88 9.68 -4.48
CA THR A 379 21.06 8.24 -4.79
C THR A 379 20.82 7.39 -3.55
N GLN A 380 21.34 7.78 -2.39
CA GLN A 380 21.07 7.08 -1.13
C GLN A 380 19.58 7.10 -0.76
N ALA A 381 18.91 8.24 -0.96
CA ALA A 381 17.47 8.38 -0.68
C ALA A 381 16.64 7.42 -1.55
N VAL A 382 16.90 7.41 -2.86
CA VAL A 382 16.17 6.60 -3.84
C VAL A 382 16.43 5.12 -3.62
N THR A 383 17.69 4.70 -3.42
CA THR A 383 18.03 3.29 -3.22
C THR A 383 17.44 2.73 -1.93
N LYS A 384 17.39 3.51 -0.86
CA LYS A 384 16.89 3.07 0.45
C LYS A 384 15.41 3.38 0.70
N GLY A 385 14.76 4.12 -0.21
CA GLY A 385 13.36 4.54 -0.07
C GLY A 385 13.15 5.53 1.09
N HIS A 386 14.03 6.52 1.21
CA HIS A 386 13.95 7.58 2.23
C HIS A 386 13.31 8.85 1.67
N TRP A 387 12.72 9.67 2.55
CA TRP A 387 12.18 10.97 2.15
C TRP A 387 13.32 11.92 1.82
N ILE A 388 13.17 12.69 0.74
CA ILE A 388 14.08 13.76 0.38
C ILE A 388 13.33 15.08 0.37
N LEU A 389 13.87 16.08 1.06
CA LEU A 389 13.40 17.45 1.06
C LEU A 389 14.44 18.30 0.33
N LEU A 390 14.03 18.87 -0.80
CA LEU A 390 14.84 19.81 -1.58
C LEU A 390 14.34 21.22 -1.28
N GLU A 391 15.18 22.04 -0.69
CA GLU A 391 14.88 23.43 -0.39
C GLU A 391 15.48 24.34 -1.47
N ASP A 392 14.83 25.49 -1.71
CA ASP A 392 15.30 26.54 -2.61
C ASP A 392 15.62 26.07 -4.04
N ILE A 393 14.74 25.24 -4.61
CA ILE A 393 14.88 24.70 -5.98
C ILE A 393 15.00 25.79 -7.06
N ASP A 394 14.48 26.99 -6.79
CA ASP A 394 14.57 28.15 -7.69
C ASP A 394 16.01 28.64 -7.90
N TYR A 395 16.90 28.37 -6.93
CA TYR A 395 18.33 28.69 -6.98
C TYR A 395 19.18 27.50 -7.46
N ALA A 396 18.56 26.39 -7.88
CA ALA A 396 19.30 25.23 -8.35
C ALA A 396 19.85 25.47 -9.77
N PRO A 397 21.10 25.09 -10.06
CA PRO A 397 21.64 25.18 -11.42
C PRO A 397 20.88 24.23 -12.36
N LEU A 398 20.80 24.59 -13.65
CA LEU A 398 20.05 23.85 -14.67
C LEU A 398 20.42 22.36 -14.72
N ASP A 399 21.70 22.04 -14.55
CA ASP A 399 22.24 20.69 -14.51
C ASP A 399 21.63 19.82 -13.39
N VAL A 400 21.29 20.42 -12.25
CA VAL A 400 20.63 19.74 -11.13
C VAL A 400 19.14 19.56 -11.45
N VAL A 401 18.48 20.62 -11.93
CA VAL A 401 17.06 20.61 -12.29
C VAL A 401 16.76 19.54 -13.36
N CYS A 402 17.58 19.44 -14.41
CA CYS A 402 17.42 18.43 -15.45
C CYS A 402 17.48 16.99 -14.91
N ARG A 403 18.37 16.73 -13.93
CA ARG A 403 18.51 15.40 -13.31
C ARG A 403 17.36 15.09 -12.36
N LEU A 404 16.85 16.09 -11.64
CA LEU A 404 15.65 15.95 -10.82
C LEU A 404 14.43 15.63 -11.69
N LEU A 405 14.24 16.34 -12.80
CA LEU A 405 13.18 16.07 -13.78
C LEU A 405 13.19 14.63 -14.30
N PHE A 406 14.37 14.12 -14.63
CA PHE A 406 14.51 12.73 -15.07
C PHE A 406 14.13 11.73 -13.97
N THR A 407 14.51 12.04 -12.72
CA THR A 407 14.21 11.20 -11.57
C THR A 407 12.71 11.18 -11.30
N VAL A 408 12.06 12.34 -11.32
CA VAL A 408 10.60 12.48 -11.14
C VAL A 408 9.84 11.71 -12.21
N LYS A 409 10.19 11.86 -13.50
CA LYS A 409 9.54 11.16 -14.62
C LYS A 409 9.66 9.64 -14.59
N ARG A 410 10.65 9.10 -13.87
CA ARG A 410 10.80 7.65 -13.69
C ARG A 410 10.06 7.11 -12.46
N LEU A 411 9.71 8.00 -11.53
CA LEU A 411 9.03 7.65 -10.28
C LEU A 411 7.51 7.86 -10.37
N THR A 412 7.04 8.71 -11.30
CA THR A 412 5.64 8.90 -11.69
C THR A 412 5.32 8.10 -12.94
#